data_AF-G4Z9P3-F1
#
_entry.id   AF-G4Z9P3-F1
#
_cell.length_a   1.000
_cell.length_b   1.000
_cell.length_c   1.000
_cell.angle_alpha   90.00
_cell.angle_beta   90.00
_cell.angle_gamma   90.00
#
_symmetry.space_group_name_H-M   'P 1'
#
loop_
_entity.id
_entity.type
_entity.pdbx_description
1 polymer ?
#
loop_
_entity_poly.entity_id
_entity_poly.type
_entity_poly.pdbx_seq_one_letter_code
_entity_poly.pdbx_strand_id
1 'polypeptide(L)'
;MGRLKKDNLIIDAATIGDGEAFWSKEVQIQADAITNEAVFDAFITPFFSTILHSCGLVFVNSERYQWLSQSTLVAKNTDLKPDGFATHRGMFRGKPVPNDGVLRPSGFRFGVAEEELFDCLILFESKLTITDAAFGQVARYLETLSPEASASAILFDRRSFWLITSHKAVIVKVQIGMWANNGSKSLFQNFITDNVSPWAARLTLACSCLGVDVVEGDAFLGRGAHGRVFKVTRQDGEVVALKIVEKCSVGRLHQEEKALTSAQHTGLTTRPVENLIETPESAALLLSPVGKPLSRPSTRQEVRSLFGLLWQLHANGLVHGDPRVPNVILHGENLLWIDLVEVMEASSTLKRFDAEILTRSILSVSRTGVLDQTLVQLIDEYSERATGENLDRVAEAVCQKLGAST
;
A
#
# COMPACT_ATOMS: atom_id res chain seq x y z
N MET A 1 26.60 -7.81 13.10
CA MET A 1 26.99 -7.67 14.52
C MET A 1 28.35 -6.99 14.74
N GLY A 2 29.46 -7.50 14.19
CA GLY A 2 30.81 -6.95 14.47
C GLY A 2 30.98 -5.44 14.22
N ARG A 3 30.47 -4.91 13.11
CA ARG A 3 30.48 -3.46 12.82
C ARG A 3 29.72 -2.65 13.87
N LEU A 4 28.51 -3.06 14.23
CA LEU A 4 27.67 -2.34 15.21
C LEU A 4 28.35 -2.25 16.58
N LYS A 5 29.03 -3.33 17.00
CA LYS A 5 29.82 -3.35 18.24
C LYS A 5 31.00 -2.38 18.17
N LYS A 6 31.76 -2.41 17.06
CA LYS A 6 32.91 -1.53 16.84
C LYS A 6 32.51 -0.05 16.87
N ASP A 7 31.35 0.27 16.31
CA ASP A 7 30.87 1.64 16.15
C ASP A 7 29.99 2.10 17.34
N ASN A 8 29.87 1.30 18.41
CA ASN A 8 29.01 1.57 19.58
C ASN A 8 27.53 1.85 19.23
N LEU A 9 26.99 1.14 18.24
CA LEU A 9 25.61 1.28 17.75
C LEU A 9 24.63 0.29 18.41
N ILE A 10 25.12 -0.52 19.36
CA ILE A 10 24.30 -1.38 20.22
C ILE A 10 24.27 -0.72 21.60
N ILE A 11 23.07 -0.36 22.04
CA ILE A 11 22.85 0.40 23.27
C ILE A 11 21.96 -0.43 24.18
N ASP A 12 22.50 -0.83 25.33
CA ASP A 12 21.70 -1.42 26.40
C ASP A 12 20.92 -0.32 27.11
N ALA A 13 19.60 -0.48 27.20
CA ALA A 13 18.74 0.48 27.87
C ALA A 13 18.98 0.43 29.39
N ALA A 14 19.29 1.59 29.97
CA ALA A 14 19.41 1.73 31.40
C ALA A 14 18.02 1.61 32.07
N THR A 15 17.99 0.97 33.24
CA THR A 15 16.79 0.93 34.09
C THR A 15 16.53 2.33 34.66
N ILE A 16 15.29 2.80 34.54
CA ILE A 16 14.86 4.10 35.05
C ILE A 16 14.11 3.84 36.37
N GLY A 17 14.64 4.33 37.51
CA GLY A 17 14.19 3.90 38.85
C GLY A 17 12.68 4.01 39.12
N ASP A 18 12.04 5.05 38.58
CA ASP A 18 10.61 5.36 38.67
C ASP A 18 9.81 5.02 37.39
N GLY A 19 10.45 4.45 36.37
CA GLY A 19 9.82 4.12 35.10
C GLY A 19 8.91 2.89 35.17
N GLU A 20 7.87 2.83 34.34
CA GLU A 20 7.00 1.66 34.24
C GLU A 20 7.69 0.54 33.42
N ALA A 21 7.63 -0.70 33.92
CA ALA A 21 8.03 -1.87 33.15
C ALA A 21 6.96 -2.22 32.11
N PHE A 22 7.36 -2.86 31.01
CA PHE A 22 6.43 -3.29 29.95
C PHE A 22 5.42 -4.32 30.48
N TRP A 23 5.90 -5.25 31.32
CA TRP A 23 5.05 -6.10 32.15
C TRP A 23 5.67 -6.39 33.51
N SER A 24 4.87 -6.96 34.42
CA SER A 24 5.30 -7.26 35.79
C SER A 24 6.20 -8.50 35.88
N LYS A 25 6.79 -8.72 37.06
CA LYS A 25 7.59 -9.93 37.33
C LYS A 25 6.74 -11.20 37.31
N GLU A 26 5.47 -11.11 37.69
CA GLU A 26 4.53 -12.24 37.64
C GLU A 26 4.22 -12.63 36.20
N VAL A 27 4.04 -11.65 35.32
CA VAL A 27 3.89 -11.87 33.87
C VAL A 27 5.18 -12.47 33.29
N GLN A 28 6.35 -12.01 33.74
CA GLN A 28 7.64 -12.57 33.32
C GLN A 28 7.78 -14.06 33.67
N ILE A 29 7.30 -14.50 34.84
CA ILE A 29 7.29 -15.93 35.22
C ILE A 29 6.43 -16.75 34.26
N GLN A 30 5.28 -16.21 33.85
CA GLN A 30 4.40 -16.86 32.86
C GLN A 30 5.08 -16.95 31.49
N ALA A 31 5.71 -15.86 31.04
CA ALA A 31 6.44 -15.82 29.78
C ALA A 31 7.58 -16.86 29.74
N ASP A 32 8.37 -16.95 30.82
CA ASP A 32 9.48 -17.90 30.95
C ASP A 32 9.01 -19.37 30.87
N ALA A 33 7.78 -19.68 31.26
CA ALA A 33 7.21 -21.03 31.20
C ALA A 33 6.77 -21.46 29.79
N ILE A 34 6.65 -20.53 28.83
CA ILE A 34 6.19 -20.83 27.47
C ILE A 34 7.33 -21.45 26.65
N THR A 35 7.05 -22.58 26.00
CA THR A 35 8.01 -23.36 25.21
C THR A 35 7.64 -23.46 23.73
N ASN A 36 6.59 -22.79 23.29
CA ASN A 36 6.13 -22.76 21.90
C ASN A 36 6.05 -21.31 21.41
N GLU A 37 6.66 -21.02 20.27
CA GLU A 37 6.76 -19.65 19.71
C GLU A 37 5.38 -19.06 19.39
N ALA A 38 4.49 -19.81 18.74
CA ALA A 38 3.15 -19.33 18.40
C ALA A 38 2.28 -19.08 19.66
N VAL A 39 2.46 -19.88 20.72
CA VAL A 39 1.83 -19.63 22.02
C VAL A 39 2.41 -18.38 22.68
N PHE A 40 3.72 -18.17 22.57
CA PHE A 40 4.38 -16.97 23.09
C PHE A 40 3.89 -15.71 22.36
N ASP A 41 3.75 -15.76 21.04
CA ASP A 41 3.20 -14.67 20.23
C ASP A 41 1.77 -14.32 20.64
N ALA A 42 0.92 -15.34 20.78
CA ALA A 42 -0.43 -15.15 21.29
C ALA A 42 -0.46 -14.53 22.69
N PHE A 43 0.50 -14.90 23.55
CA PHE A 43 0.62 -14.36 24.91
C PHE A 43 1.07 -12.89 24.94
N ILE A 44 2.09 -12.51 24.15
CA ILE A 44 2.63 -11.15 24.19
C ILE A 44 1.78 -10.14 23.40
N THR A 45 1.03 -10.59 22.39
CA THR A 45 0.30 -9.71 21.48
C THR A 45 -0.62 -8.69 22.16
N PRO A 46 -1.42 -9.05 23.18
CA PRO A 46 -2.24 -8.08 23.90
C PRO A 46 -1.46 -6.92 24.54
N PHE A 47 -0.22 -7.17 24.98
CA PHE A 47 0.60 -6.16 25.65
C PHE A 47 1.03 -5.04 24.70
N PHE A 48 1.64 -5.38 23.56
CA PHE A 48 1.98 -4.34 22.58
C PHE A 48 0.75 -3.78 21.87
N SER A 49 -0.34 -4.55 21.71
CA SER A 49 -1.56 -4.06 21.03
C SER A 49 -2.15 -2.82 21.72
N THR A 50 -2.06 -2.77 23.05
CA THR A 50 -2.48 -1.60 23.83
C THR A 50 -1.65 -0.36 23.50
N ILE A 51 -0.32 -0.52 23.37
CA ILE A 51 0.58 0.58 23.01
C ILE A 51 0.36 1.01 21.57
N LEU A 52 0.29 0.05 20.63
CA LEU A 52 0.04 0.33 19.22
C LEU A 52 -1.27 1.10 19.01
N HIS A 53 -2.33 0.72 19.73
CA HIS A 53 -3.62 1.41 19.65
C HIS A 53 -3.50 2.90 20.02
N SER A 54 -2.72 3.23 21.06
CA SER A 54 -2.47 4.63 21.45
C SER A 54 -1.71 5.44 20.39
N CYS A 55 -0.99 4.77 19.50
CA CYS A 55 -0.28 5.36 18.36
C CYS A 55 -1.10 5.30 17.05
N GLY A 56 -2.37 4.87 17.09
CA GLY A 56 -3.21 4.71 15.90
C GLY A 56 -2.80 3.53 15.00
N LEU A 57 -2.05 2.57 15.55
CA LEU A 57 -1.58 1.37 14.86
C LEU A 57 -2.28 0.12 15.39
N VAL A 58 -2.18 -0.95 14.61
CA VAL A 58 -2.60 -2.30 14.96
C VAL A 58 -1.46 -3.26 14.67
N PHE A 59 -1.37 -4.34 15.45
CA PHE A 59 -0.51 -5.47 15.11
C PHE A 59 -1.23 -6.41 14.16
N VAL A 60 -0.52 -6.87 13.14
CA VAL A 60 -0.98 -7.85 12.16
C VAL A 60 -0.05 -9.06 12.22
N ASN A 61 -0.57 -10.18 12.72
CA ASN A 61 0.15 -11.45 12.73
C ASN A 61 0.23 -11.99 11.30
N SER A 62 1.45 -12.28 10.87
CA SER A 62 1.78 -12.81 9.54
C SER A 62 2.59 -14.09 9.61
N GLU A 63 2.70 -14.70 10.79
CA GLU A 63 3.58 -15.85 11.10
C GLU A 63 3.31 -17.07 10.23
N ARG A 64 2.20 -17.12 9.48
CA ARG A 64 1.81 -18.23 8.59
C ARG A 64 1.76 -17.83 7.11
N TYR A 65 2.08 -16.58 6.79
CA TYR A 65 1.94 -16.04 5.44
C TYR A 65 3.29 -15.55 4.94
N GLN A 66 3.71 -16.04 3.77
CA GLN A 66 4.82 -15.46 3.03
C GLN A 66 4.34 -14.21 2.31
N TRP A 67 5.06 -13.09 2.49
CA TRP A 67 4.63 -11.81 1.91
C TRP A 67 5.77 -10.85 1.59
N LEU A 68 6.97 -11.06 2.13
CA LEU A 68 8.11 -10.18 1.87
C LEU A 68 8.98 -10.77 0.75
N SER A 69 8.75 -10.33 -0.48
CA SER A 69 9.44 -10.89 -1.66
C SER A 69 10.93 -10.58 -1.68
N GLN A 70 11.77 -11.61 -1.90
CA GLN A 70 13.23 -11.46 -2.03
C GLN A 70 13.70 -11.05 -3.43
N SER A 71 12.83 -11.13 -4.45
CA SER A 71 13.18 -10.81 -5.82
C SER A 71 11.92 -10.55 -6.64
N THR A 72 11.96 -9.53 -7.49
CA THR A 72 10.91 -9.25 -8.48
C THR A 72 10.90 -10.24 -9.65
N LEU A 73 11.92 -11.10 -9.79
CA LEU A 73 12.16 -11.94 -10.98
C LEU A 73 12.12 -13.46 -10.72
N VAL A 74 11.98 -13.92 -9.47
CA VAL A 74 12.00 -15.35 -9.11
C VAL A 74 10.67 -15.78 -8.50
N ALA A 75 10.29 -17.05 -8.69
CA ALA A 75 9.07 -17.64 -8.17
C ALA A 75 8.86 -17.33 -6.67
N LYS A 76 7.61 -16.98 -6.29
CA LYS A 76 7.14 -16.60 -4.93
C LYS A 76 7.47 -17.58 -3.79
N ASN A 77 8.09 -18.71 -4.08
CA ASN A 77 8.44 -19.74 -3.09
C ASN A 77 9.67 -19.35 -2.24
N THR A 78 10.35 -18.24 -2.56
CA THR A 78 11.48 -17.68 -1.80
C THR A 78 11.09 -16.53 -0.88
N ASP A 79 9.80 -16.18 -0.83
CA ASP A 79 9.31 -15.04 -0.05
C ASP A 79 9.61 -15.25 1.45
N LEU A 80 10.09 -14.18 2.07
CA LEU A 80 10.35 -14.11 3.49
C LEU A 80 9.04 -14.02 4.28
N LYS A 81 9.15 -14.45 5.53
CA LYS A 81 8.02 -14.68 6.42
C LYS A 81 8.31 -14.06 7.79
N PRO A 82 8.31 -12.72 7.91
CA PRO A 82 8.31 -12.06 9.21
C PRO A 82 7.09 -12.49 10.03
N ASP A 83 7.25 -12.63 11.35
CA ASP A 83 6.17 -13.10 12.23
C ASP A 83 4.99 -12.11 12.30
N GLY A 84 5.26 -10.82 12.20
CA GLY A 84 4.22 -9.81 12.10
C GLY A 84 4.75 -8.42 11.81
N PHE A 85 3.83 -7.46 11.82
CA PHE A 85 4.15 -6.05 11.67
C PHE A 85 3.09 -5.18 12.34
N ALA A 86 3.49 -3.97 12.74
CA ALA A 86 2.58 -2.91 13.13
C ALA A 86 2.35 -1.94 11.97
N THR A 87 1.08 -1.57 11.75
CA THR A 87 0.68 -0.60 10.72
C THR A 87 -0.70 0.00 11.04
N HIS A 88 -1.20 0.94 10.23
CA HIS A 88 -2.55 1.45 10.37
C HIS A 88 -3.59 0.39 9.97
N ARG A 89 -4.77 0.35 10.59
CA ARG A 89 -5.81 -0.68 10.31
C ARG A 89 -6.32 -0.70 8.86
N GLY A 90 -6.09 0.36 8.11
CA GLY A 90 -6.39 0.47 6.67
C GLY A 90 -5.23 0.10 5.73
N MET A 91 -4.09 -0.38 6.25
CA MET A 91 -2.83 -0.53 5.49
C MET A 91 -2.33 -1.98 5.41
N PHE A 92 -3.22 -2.96 5.56
CA PHE A 92 -2.89 -4.37 5.40
C PHE A 92 -4.01 -5.12 4.67
N ARG A 93 -3.69 -6.31 4.14
CA ARG A 93 -4.69 -7.24 3.61
C ARG A 93 -5.00 -8.32 4.63
N GLY A 94 -6.27 -8.43 4.98
CA GLY A 94 -6.78 -9.44 5.90
C GLY A 94 -6.58 -10.85 5.36
N LYS A 95 -6.25 -11.76 6.26
CA LYS A 95 -6.14 -13.20 6.02
C LYS A 95 -6.99 -13.95 7.05
N PRO A 96 -7.44 -15.17 6.76
CA PRO A 96 -8.14 -16.00 7.73
C PRO A 96 -7.25 -16.30 8.95
N VAL A 97 -7.87 -16.64 10.07
CA VAL A 97 -7.14 -17.16 11.23
C VAL A 97 -6.49 -18.49 10.83
N PRO A 98 -5.20 -18.70 11.10
CA PRO A 98 -4.56 -19.97 10.82
C PRO A 98 -5.14 -21.11 11.65
N ASN A 99 -5.28 -22.29 11.04
CA ASN A 99 -5.68 -23.52 11.73
C ASN A 99 -4.45 -24.22 12.33
N ASP A 100 -3.93 -23.70 13.43
CA ASP A 100 -2.72 -24.22 14.09
C ASP A 100 -2.91 -24.63 15.56
N GLY A 101 -4.16 -24.67 16.03
CA GLY A 101 -4.50 -25.13 17.38
C GLY A 101 -4.12 -24.17 18.50
N VAL A 102 -3.63 -22.96 18.20
CA VAL A 102 -3.28 -21.96 19.22
C VAL A 102 -4.51 -21.14 19.58
N LEU A 103 -4.88 -21.15 20.86
CA LEU A 103 -5.95 -20.32 21.41
C LEU A 103 -5.52 -18.86 21.40
N ARG A 104 -6.34 -18.00 20.79
CA ARG A 104 -6.07 -16.56 20.70
C ARG A 104 -7.30 -15.77 21.18
N PRO A 105 -7.12 -14.72 21.99
CA PRO A 105 -8.20 -13.81 22.35
C PRO A 105 -8.89 -13.20 21.13
N SER A 106 -10.13 -12.72 21.32
CA SER A 106 -10.85 -11.95 20.30
C SER A 106 -10.08 -10.68 19.91
N GLY A 107 -10.09 -10.32 18.62
CA GLY A 107 -9.47 -9.09 18.11
C GLY A 107 -8.05 -9.26 17.54
N PHE A 108 -7.55 -10.49 17.49
CA PHE A 108 -6.33 -10.80 16.73
C PHE A 108 -6.55 -10.56 15.23
N ARG A 109 -5.55 -9.95 14.60
CA ARG A 109 -5.55 -9.67 13.17
C ARG A 109 -4.53 -10.56 12.49
N PHE A 110 -4.94 -11.08 11.34
CA PHE A 110 -4.08 -11.87 10.47
C PHE A 110 -4.05 -11.20 9.12
N GLY A 111 -2.87 -11.15 8.51
CA GLY A 111 -2.73 -10.45 7.27
C GLY A 111 -1.39 -10.58 6.61
N VAL A 112 -1.24 -9.81 5.54
CA VAL A 112 0.01 -9.57 4.83
C VAL A 112 0.10 -8.08 4.51
N ALA A 113 1.31 -7.56 4.40
CA ALA A 113 1.51 -6.18 3.99
C ALA A 113 1.38 -6.06 2.46
N GLU A 114 1.01 -4.86 2.01
CA GLU A 114 1.03 -4.50 0.60
C GLU A 114 2.39 -3.88 0.26
N GLU A 115 3.00 -4.30 -0.84
CA GLU A 115 4.35 -3.85 -1.27
C GLU A 115 4.43 -2.32 -1.39
N GLU A 116 3.37 -1.70 -1.91
CA GLU A 116 3.27 -0.25 -2.06
C GLU A 116 3.19 0.51 -0.73
N LEU A 117 3.03 -0.20 0.40
CA LEU A 117 2.89 0.31 1.77
C LEU A 117 4.04 -0.15 2.70
N PHE A 118 5.13 -0.71 2.18
CA PHE A 118 6.27 -1.15 2.99
C PHE A 118 6.92 -0.04 3.83
N ASP A 119 6.77 1.22 3.41
CA ASP A 119 7.19 2.41 4.16
C ASP A 119 6.26 2.76 5.35
N CYS A 120 5.25 1.92 5.62
CA CYS A 120 4.26 2.11 6.69
C CYS A 120 4.27 1.01 7.75
N LEU A 121 5.37 0.25 7.81
CA LEU A 121 5.47 -0.92 8.66
C LEU A 121 6.58 -0.75 9.70
N ILE A 122 6.32 -1.30 10.88
CA ILE A 122 7.35 -1.67 11.85
C ILE A 122 7.30 -3.19 11.94
N LEU A 123 8.40 -3.88 11.60
CA LEU A 123 8.45 -5.34 11.62
C LEU A 123 8.52 -5.86 13.06
N PHE A 124 7.93 -7.03 13.28
CA PHE A 124 8.00 -7.76 14.54
C PHE A 124 8.47 -9.19 14.24
N GLU A 125 9.48 -9.63 14.96
CA GLU A 125 10.00 -10.99 14.89
C GLU A 125 10.14 -11.53 16.30
N SER A 126 9.56 -12.70 16.54
CA SER A 126 9.50 -13.34 17.83
C SER A 126 10.40 -14.56 17.87
N LYS A 127 11.07 -14.79 18.99
CA LYS A 127 11.79 -16.04 19.25
C LYS A 127 11.60 -16.46 20.69
N LEU A 128 11.75 -17.74 21.01
CA LEU A 128 11.82 -18.15 22.42
C LEU A 128 13.12 -17.70 23.10
N THR A 129 14.18 -17.49 22.32
CA THR A 129 15.48 -16.95 22.73
C THR A 129 16.14 -16.31 21.51
N ILE A 130 16.58 -15.06 21.65
CA ILE A 130 17.27 -14.34 20.56
C ILE A 130 18.65 -14.97 20.30
N THR A 131 18.97 -15.16 19.03
CA THR A 131 20.27 -15.65 18.57
C THR A 131 20.85 -14.73 17.49
N ASP A 132 22.15 -14.82 17.22
CA ASP A 132 22.78 -14.10 16.11
C ASP A 132 22.15 -14.45 14.75
N ALA A 133 21.64 -15.68 14.59
CA ALA A 133 20.93 -16.11 13.39
C ALA A 133 19.58 -15.39 13.24
N ALA A 134 18.81 -15.26 14.33
CA ALA A 134 17.56 -14.50 14.33
C ALA A 134 17.80 -13.00 14.03
N PHE A 135 18.86 -12.43 14.58
CA PHE A 135 19.26 -11.06 14.24
C PHE A 135 19.65 -10.92 12.75
N GLY A 136 20.39 -11.88 12.20
CA GLY A 136 20.72 -11.93 10.77
C GLY A 136 19.50 -12.06 9.87
N GLN A 137 18.47 -12.79 10.31
CA GLN A 137 17.18 -12.89 9.62
C GLN A 137 16.45 -11.54 9.57
N VAL A 138 16.37 -10.83 10.69
CA VAL A 138 15.75 -9.49 10.74
C VAL A 138 16.52 -8.49 9.88
N ALA A 139 17.86 -8.56 9.86
CA ALA A 139 18.66 -7.74 8.96
C ALA A 139 18.26 -7.95 7.49
N ARG A 140 18.10 -9.21 7.06
CA ARG A 140 17.63 -9.55 5.71
C ARG A 140 16.22 -9.02 5.42
N TYR A 141 15.32 -9.05 6.40
CA TYR A 141 13.99 -8.46 6.24
C TYR A 141 14.08 -6.96 5.98
N LEU A 142 14.86 -6.24 6.78
CA LEU A 142 15.03 -4.79 6.64
C LEU A 142 15.72 -4.39 5.33
N GLU A 143 16.68 -5.18 4.86
CA GLU A 143 17.33 -5.01 3.55
C GLU A 143 16.31 -5.12 2.41
N THR A 144 15.34 -6.03 2.54
CA THR A 144 14.33 -6.30 1.52
C THR A 144 13.17 -5.30 1.58
N LEU A 145 12.75 -4.91 2.79
CA LEU A 145 11.55 -4.09 3.01
C LEU A 145 11.69 -2.67 2.44
N SER A 146 12.84 -2.04 2.64
CA SER A 146 13.05 -0.65 2.24
C SER A 146 14.53 -0.40 1.93
N PRO A 147 15.01 -0.85 0.75
CA PRO A 147 16.44 -0.79 0.42
C PRO A 147 16.96 0.65 0.28
N GLU A 148 16.08 1.61 -0.04
CA GLU A 148 16.47 3.01 -0.33
C GLU A 148 16.08 4.01 0.77
N ALA A 149 15.39 3.56 1.83
CA ALA A 149 14.92 4.42 2.90
C ALA A 149 15.16 3.81 4.28
N SER A 150 14.61 4.44 5.32
CA SER A 150 14.67 3.92 6.68
C SER A 150 13.59 2.86 6.89
N ALA A 151 13.91 1.86 7.71
CA ALA A 151 12.96 0.86 8.17
C ALA A 151 13.25 0.47 9.62
N SER A 152 12.25 -0.07 10.29
CA SER A 152 12.33 -0.40 11.71
C SER A 152 11.77 -1.77 12.01
N ALA A 153 12.40 -2.47 12.94
CA ALA A 153 12.00 -3.79 13.39
C ALA A 153 12.15 -3.93 14.91
N ILE A 154 11.36 -4.83 15.47
CA ILE A 154 11.44 -5.27 16.86
C ILE A 154 11.69 -6.77 16.84
N LEU A 155 12.89 -7.17 17.26
CA LEU A 155 13.23 -8.57 17.50
C LEU A 155 13.07 -8.83 18.99
N PHE A 156 12.29 -9.82 19.39
CA PHE A 156 12.05 -10.05 20.81
C PHE A 156 12.02 -11.52 21.19
N ASP A 157 12.27 -11.79 22.46
CA ASP A 157 12.04 -13.07 23.09
C ASP A 157 11.33 -12.95 24.43
N ARG A 158 11.30 -14.04 25.19
CA ARG A 158 10.64 -14.10 26.51
C ARG A 158 11.16 -13.07 27.50
N ARG A 159 12.39 -12.56 27.36
CA ARG A 159 13.05 -11.72 28.37
C ARG A 159 13.41 -10.32 27.88
N SER A 160 13.67 -10.19 26.58
CA SER A 160 14.23 -8.98 26.00
C SER A 160 13.56 -8.61 24.68
N PHE A 161 13.73 -7.35 24.31
CA PHE A 161 13.37 -6.83 22.99
C PHE A 161 14.48 -5.92 22.47
N TRP A 162 14.69 -6.00 21.16
CA TRP A 162 15.72 -5.28 20.43
C TRP A 162 15.02 -4.39 19.42
N LEU A 163 15.12 -3.08 19.65
CA LEU A 163 14.59 -2.04 18.78
C LEU A 163 15.64 -1.72 17.73
N ILE A 164 15.36 -2.08 16.47
CA ILE A 164 16.32 -2.06 15.38
C ILE A 164 15.87 -1.00 14.38
N THR A 165 16.77 -0.09 14.04
CA THR A 165 16.58 0.90 12.97
C THR A 165 17.60 0.64 11.88
N SER A 166 17.14 0.60 10.63
CA SER A 166 17.98 0.59 9.43
C SER A 166 17.78 1.86 8.61
N HIS A 167 18.81 2.20 7.84
CA HIS A 167 18.75 3.21 6.79
C HIS A 167 19.49 2.68 5.56
N LYS A 168 18.83 2.71 4.40
CA LYS A 168 19.36 2.21 3.13
C LYS A 168 19.94 0.80 3.26
N ALA A 169 19.11 -0.12 3.73
CA ALA A 169 19.47 -1.53 3.98
C ALA A 169 20.58 -1.76 5.04
N VAL A 170 21.09 -0.73 5.72
CA VAL A 170 22.12 -0.87 6.76
C VAL A 170 21.53 -0.61 8.14
N ILE A 171 21.67 -1.56 9.07
CA ILE A 171 21.28 -1.33 10.48
C ILE A 171 22.13 -0.19 11.06
N VAL A 172 21.52 0.88 11.52
CA VAL A 172 22.21 2.06 12.08
C VAL A 172 22.12 2.13 13.59
N LYS A 173 21.13 1.48 14.21
CA LYS A 173 20.96 1.49 15.66
C LYS A 173 20.27 0.22 16.13
N VAL A 174 20.73 -0.34 17.25
CA VAL A 174 20.04 -1.39 17.99
C VAL A 174 19.97 -0.97 19.45
N GLN A 175 18.77 -0.89 20.01
CA GLN A 175 18.56 -0.60 21.41
C GLN A 175 17.92 -1.79 22.11
N ILE A 176 18.57 -2.32 23.14
CA ILE A 176 18.18 -3.55 23.82
C ILE A 176 17.51 -3.20 25.14
N GLY A 177 16.30 -3.70 25.35
CA GLY A 177 15.56 -3.57 26.61
C GLY A 177 15.14 -4.92 27.17
N MET A 178 14.87 -4.97 28.46
CA MET A 178 14.29 -6.13 29.15
C MET A 178 12.85 -5.81 29.52
N TRP A 179 11.92 -6.74 29.27
CA TRP A 179 10.48 -6.49 29.46
C TRP A 179 10.10 -6.10 30.89
N ALA A 180 10.73 -6.74 31.88
CA ALA A 180 10.43 -6.52 33.29
C ALA A 180 11.26 -5.39 33.94
N ASN A 181 12.13 -4.70 33.18
CA ASN A 181 12.90 -3.57 33.71
C ASN A 181 12.06 -2.30 33.70
N ASN A 182 12.17 -1.50 34.76
CA ASN A 182 11.54 -0.19 34.86
C ASN A 182 12.02 0.74 33.73
N GLY A 183 11.08 1.41 33.06
CA GLY A 183 11.31 2.28 31.90
C GLY A 183 11.23 1.58 30.54
N SER A 184 11.07 0.26 30.51
CA SER A 184 10.96 -0.48 29.23
C SER A 184 9.68 -0.17 28.47
N LYS A 185 8.57 0.15 29.15
CA LYS A 185 7.31 0.50 28.49
C LYS A 185 7.41 1.79 27.69
N SER A 186 7.96 2.85 28.30
CA SER A 186 8.16 4.13 27.63
C SER A 186 9.20 4.02 26.52
N LEU A 187 10.26 3.23 26.72
CA LEU A 187 11.22 2.94 25.67
C LEU A 187 10.57 2.31 24.43
N PHE A 188 9.73 1.28 24.63
CA PHE A 188 9.00 0.63 23.55
C PHE A 188 8.03 1.60 22.86
N GLN A 189 7.23 2.33 23.65
CA GLN A 189 6.24 3.27 23.13
C GLN A 189 6.87 4.42 22.32
N ASN A 190 8.01 4.95 22.78
CA ASN A 190 8.75 6.00 22.07
C ASN A 190 9.24 5.47 20.73
N PHE A 191 9.79 4.25 20.69
CA PHE A 191 10.21 3.65 19.43
C PHE A 191 9.05 3.48 18.44
N ILE A 192 7.87 3.03 18.90
CA ILE A 192 6.69 2.97 18.03
C ILE A 192 6.35 4.37 17.51
N THR A 193 6.25 5.36 18.40
CA THR A 193 5.86 6.74 18.08
C THR A 193 6.81 7.38 17.06
N ASP A 194 8.12 7.22 17.26
CA ASP A 194 9.17 7.75 16.38
C ASP A 194 9.17 7.10 14.98
N ASN A 195 8.52 5.95 14.84
CA ASN A 195 8.47 5.17 13.60
C ASN A 195 7.04 5.05 13.02
N VAL A 196 6.07 5.81 13.54
CA VAL A 196 4.76 5.92 12.89
C VAL A 196 4.93 6.61 11.55
N SER A 197 4.49 5.95 10.48
CA SER A 197 4.54 6.55 9.15
C SER A 197 3.64 7.78 9.07
N PRO A 198 4.11 8.89 8.45
CA PRO A 198 3.27 10.06 8.19
C PRO A 198 1.98 9.71 7.44
N TRP A 199 1.98 8.66 6.61
CA TRP A 199 0.78 8.20 5.90
C TRP A 199 -0.28 7.65 6.85
N ALA A 200 0.09 6.99 7.95
CA ALA A 200 -0.86 6.51 8.94
C ALA A 200 -1.59 7.70 9.60
N ALA A 201 -0.84 8.73 10.00
CA ALA A 201 -1.41 9.95 10.57
C ALA A 201 -2.33 10.69 9.59
N ARG A 202 -1.93 10.81 8.32
CA ARG A 202 -2.74 11.44 7.26
C ARG A 202 -4.06 10.68 7.04
N LEU A 203 -4.03 9.35 7.01
CA LEU A 203 -5.23 8.54 6.86
C LEU A 203 -6.18 8.69 8.05
N THR A 204 -5.67 8.58 9.28
CA THR A 204 -6.47 8.79 10.50
C THR A 204 -7.14 10.16 10.51
N LEU A 205 -6.39 11.22 10.19
CA LEU A 205 -6.91 12.59 10.18
C LEU A 205 -7.96 12.78 9.08
N ALA A 206 -7.70 12.31 7.86
CA ALA A 206 -8.66 12.40 6.75
C ALA A 206 -9.97 11.68 7.08
N CYS A 207 -9.89 10.45 7.61
CA CYS A 207 -11.05 9.70 8.08
C CYS A 207 -11.85 10.46 9.14
N SER A 208 -11.15 11.02 10.15
CA SER A 208 -11.79 11.80 11.21
C SER A 208 -12.48 13.06 10.68
N CYS A 209 -11.86 13.79 9.75
CA CYS A 209 -12.42 15.03 9.20
C CYS A 209 -13.63 14.77 8.28
N LEU A 210 -13.61 13.67 7.53
CA LEU A 210 -14.67 13.30 6.59
C LEU A 210 -15.77 12.43 7.23
N GLY A 211 -15.62 12.02 8.49
CA GLY A 211 -16.58 11.17 9.17
C GLY A 211 -16.73 9.78 8.53
N VAL A 212 -15.63 9.25 7.98
CA VAL A 212 -15.58 7.94 7.32
C VAL A 212 -14.65 6.99 8.06
N ASP A 213 -14.86 5.68 7.88
CA ASP A 213 -13.98 4.65 8.42
C ASP A 213 -13.38 3.76 7.34
N VAL A 214 -12.13 3.32 7.49
CA VAL A 214 -11.51 2.37 6.56
C VAL A 214 -12.18 1.01 6.61
N VAL A 215 -12.29 0.35 5.45
CA VAL A 215 -12.70 -1.05 5.37
C VAL A 215 -11.53 -1.93 5.80
N GLU A 216 -11.41 -2.19 7.11
CA GLU A 216 -10.28 -2.92 7.70
C GLU A 216 -9.99 -4.26 6.99
N GLY A 217 -8.72 -4.50 6.69
CA GLY A 217 -8.26 -5.70 5.97
C GLY A 217 -8.52 -5.70 4.44
N ASP A 218 -9.25 -4.73 3.90
CA ASP A 218 -9.47 -4.57 2.44
C ASP A 218 -9.45 -3.10 2.01
N ALA A 219 -8.81 -2.23 2.79
CA ALA A 219 -8.90 -0.79 2.60
C ALA A 219 -8.02 -0.30 1.45
N PHE A 220 -6.75 -0.72 1.35
CA PHE A 220 -5.86 -0.15 0.35
C PHE A 220 -6.34 -0.45 -1.08
N LEU A 221 -6.43 0.56 -1.95
CA LEU A 221 -6.87 0.42 -3.34
C LEU A 221 -5.73 0.65 -4.34
N GLY A 222 -4.68 1.37 -3.94
CA GLY A 222 -3.48 1.56 -4.75
C GLY A 222 -2.71 2.83 -4.40
N ARG A 223 -1.50 2.92 -4.94
CA ARG A 223 -0.62 4.09 -4.81
C ARG A 223 -0.39 4.74 -6.18
N GLY A 224 -0.65 6.04 -6.24
CA GLY A 224 -0.24 6.89 -7.35
C GLY A 224 1.12 7.53 -7.11
N ALA A 225 1.60 8.31 -8.07
CA ALA A 225 2.86 9.05 -7.94
C ALA A 225 2.87 10.03 -6.76
N HIS A 226 1.70 10.56 -6.39
CA HIS A 226 1.55 11.68 -5.47
C HIS A 226 0.61 11.41 -4.28
N GLY A 227 0.05 10.19 -4.20
CA GLY A 227 -1.02 9.90 -3.26
C GLY A 227 -1.31 8.41 -3.11
N ARG A 228 -2.23 8.12 -2.18
CA ARG A 228 -2.72 6.77 -1.89
C ARG A 228 -4.22 6.77 -1.85
N VAL A 229 -4.82 5.66 -2.26
CA VAL A 229 -6.26 5.50 -2.31
C VAL A 229 -6.68 4.38 -1.36
N PHE A 230 -7.70 4.65 -0.56
CA PHE A 230 -8.25 3.72 0.42
C PHE A 230 -9.77 3.59 0.24
N LYS A 231 -10.30 2.40 0.43
CA LYS A 231 -11.71 2.08 0.52
C LYS A 231 -12.17 2.42 1.94
N VAL A 232 -13.18 3.26 2.02
CA VAL A 232 -13.77 3.72 3.28
C VAL A 232 -15.29 3.56 3.24
N THR A 233 -15.90 3.50 4.42
CA THR A 233 -17.34 3.40 4.65
C THR A 233 -17.81 4.66 5.33
N ARG A 234 -18.87 5.26 4.80
CA ARG A 234 -19.57 6.41 5.39
C ARG A 234 -20.51 5.94 6.51
N GLN A 235 -21.04 6.88 7.29
CA GLN A 235 -21.97 6.55 8.39
C GLN A 235 -23.26 5.88 7.93
N ASP A 236 -23.69 6.13 6.69
CA ASP A 236 -24.85 5.51 6.05
C ASP A 236 -24.56 4.09 5.48
N GLY A 237 -23.32 3.62 5.61
CA GLY A 237 -22.88 2.32 5.09
C GLY A 237 -22.42 2.36 3.62
N GLU A 238 -22.46 3.51 2.95
CA GLU A 238 -21.96 3.64 1.58
C GLU A 238 -20.44 3.47 1.55
N VAL A 239 -19.96 2.67 0.59
CA VAL A 239 -18.53 2.45 0.36
C VAL A 239 -18.02 3.38 -0.74
N VAL A 240 -17.02 4.19 -0.40
CA VAL A 240 -16.39 5.17 -1.30
C VAL A 240 -14.87 5.03 -1.26
N ALA A 241 -14.19 5.61 -2.25
CA ALA A 241 -12.73 5.70 -2.28
C ALA A 241 -12.29 7.02 -1.65
N LEU A 242 -11.23 7.00 -0.87
CA LEU A 242 -10.57 8.13 -0.22
C LEU A 242 -9.18 8.26 -0.83
N LYS A 243 -8.96 9.28 -1.67
CA LYS A 243 -7.64 9.64 -2.18
C LYS A 243 -7.00 10.64 -1.24
N ILE A 244 -5.78 10.37 -0.79
CA ILE A 244 -4.98 11.24 0.08
C ILE A 244 -3.68 11.58 -0.63
N VAL A 245 -3.31 12.86 -0.64
CA VAL A 245 -2.04 13.35 -1.22
C VAL A 245 -1.22 14.10 -0.18
N GLU A 246 0.08 14.17 -0.38
CA GLU A 246 0.98 14.98 0.46
C GLU A 246 0.82 16.48 0.20
N LYS A 247 1.27 17.32 1.14
CA LYS A 247 1.13 18.78 1.06
C LYS A 247 1.66 19.38 -0.25
N CYS A 248 2.76 18.87 -0.78
CA CYS A 248 3.35 19.34 -2.05
C CYS A 248 2.48 19.05 -3.29
N SER A 249 1.49 18.17 -3.16
CA SER A 249 0.64 17.69 -4.26
C SER A 249 -0.82 18.14 -4.15
N VAL A 250 -1.14 19.02 -3.19
CA VAL A 250 -2.51 19.54 -2.98
C VAL A 250 -3.07 20.22 -4.23
N GLY A 251 -2.25 21.03 -4.93
CA GLY A 251 -2.68 21.68 -6.18
C GLY A 251 -3.08 20.69 -7.28
N ARG A 252 -2.43 19.53 -7.35
CA ARG A 252 -2.81 18.45 -8.29
C ARG A 252 -4.13 17.80 -7.91
N LEU A 253 -4.42 17.64 -6.62
CA LEU A 253 -5.70 17.07 -6.18
C LEU A 253 -6.87 18.02 -6.46
N HIS A 254 -6.68 19.35 -6.32
CA HIS A 254 -7.67 20.34 -6.77
C HIS A 254 -7.90 20.30 -8.28
N GLN A 255 -6.83 20.14 -9.06
CA GLN A 255 -6.94 19.98 -10.51
C GLN A 255 -7.74 18.73 -10.88
N GLU A 256 -7.49 17.62 -10.19
CA GLU A 256 -8.21 16.36 -10.39
C GLU A 256 -9.68 16.45 -9.96
N GLU A 257 -9.99 17.08 -8.83
CA GLU A 257 -11.37 17.31 -8.39
C GLU A 257 -12.16 18.09 -9.45
N LYS A 258 -11.57 19.17 -9.97
CA LYS A 258 -12.18 19.98 -11.04
C LYS A 258 -12.38 19.17 -12.32
N ALA A 259 -11.40 18.36 -12.69
CA ALA A 259 -11.43 17.47 -13.85
C ALA A 259 -12.54 16.41 -13.76
N LEU A 260 -12.63 15.74 -12.62
CA LEU A 260 -13.66 14.72 -12.39
C LEU A 260 -15.06 15.34 -12.32
N THR A 261 -15.18 16.53 -11.74
CA THR A 261 -16.45 17.28 -11.70
C THR A 261 -16.91 17.67 -13.10
N SER A 262 -16.01 18.16 -13.97
CA SER A 262 -16.37 18.52 -15.34
C SER A 262 -16.70 17.30 -16.20
N ALA A 263 -16.02 16.17 -15.97
CA ALA A 263 -16.24 14.92 -16.71
C ALA A 263 -17.43 14.09 -16.22
N GLN A 264 -18.02 14.41 -15.05
CA GLN A 264 -19.08 13.62 -14.44
C GLN A 264 -20.29 13.37 -15.37
N HIS A 265 -20.64 14.35 -16.20
CA HIS A 265 -21.78 14.26 -17.13
C HIS A 265 -21.60 13.17 -18.21
N THR A 266 -20.37 12.71 -18.44
CA THR A 266 -20.07 11.66 -19.44
C THR A 266 -20.47 10.27 -18.95
N GLY A 267 -20.52 10.05 -17.63
CA GLY A 267 -20.71 8.72 -17.04
C GLY A 267 -19.52 7.76 -17.22
N LEU A 268 -18.37 8.25 -17.72
CA LEU A 268 -17.19 7.45 -18.04
C LEU A 268 -16.12 7.46 -16.94
N THR A 269 -16.34 8.19 -15.86
CA THR A 269 -15.33 8.49 -14.84
C THR A 269 -15.90 8.28 -13.45
N THR A 270 -15.04 8.10 -12.45
CA THR A 270 -15.44 8.34 -11.07
C THR A 270 -15.83 9.80 -10.86
N ARG A 271 -16.57 10.09 -9.80
CA ARG A 271 -16.97 11.46 -9.43
C ARG A 271 -16.62 11.79 -7.98
N PRO A 272 -16.34 13.06 -7.66
CA PRO A 272 -16.29 13.53 -6.27
C PRO A 272 -17.65 13.30 -5.59
N VAL A 273 -17.61 12.88 -4.33
CA VAL A 273 -18.82 12.71 -3.50
C VAL A 273 -19.10 13.99 -2.71
N GLU A 274 -18.05 14.64 -2.25
CA GLU A 274 -18.07 15.86 -1.43
C GLU A 274 -16.89 16.74 -1.81
N ASN A 275 -16.82 17.94 -1.24
CA ASN A 275 -15.70 18.84 -1.42
C ASN A 275 -14.42 18.23 -0.84
N LEU A 276 -13.30 18.46 -1.52
CA LEU A 276 -11.97 18.19 -1.02
C LEU A 276 -11.72 18.85 0.34
N ILE A 277 -11.03 18.15 1.23
CA ILE A 277 -10.53 18.70 2.49
C ILE A 277 -9.02 18.89 2.45
N GLU A 278 -8.54 19.97 3.08
CA GLU A 278 -7.12 20.20 3.32
C GLU A 278 -6.80 20.06 4.80
N THR A 279 -5.66 19.46 5.09
CA THR A 279 -5.05 19.44 6.42
C THR A 279 -3.70 20.15 6.35
N PRO A 280 -3.02 20.41 7.49
CA PRO A 280 -1.71 21.04 7.47
C PRO A 280 -0.69 20.30 6.58
N GLU A 281 -0.74 18.97 6.57
CA GLU A 281 0.27 18.10 5.93
C GLU A 281 -0.22 17.33 4.69
N SER A 282 -1.50 17.45 4.33
CA SER A 282 -2.10 16.68 3.23
C SER A 282 -3.40 17.30 2.70
N ALA A 283 -3.96 16.72 1.64
CA ALA A 283 -5.36 16.91 1.25
C ALA A 283 -6.00 15.56 0.94
N ALA A 284 -7.33 15.50 1.03
CA ALA A 284 -8.09 14.29 0.78
C ALA A 284 -9.40 14.53 0.03
N LEU A 285 -9.77 13.57 -0.82
CA LEU A 285 -10.94 13.63 -1.69
C LEU A 285 -11.69 12.29 -1.66
N LEU A 286 -13.02 12.35 -1.51
CA LEU A 286 -13.90 11.19 -1.62
C LEU A 286 -14.39 11.00 -3.04
N LEU A 287 -14.32 9.77 -3.54
CA LEU A 287 -14.61 9.37 -4.91
C LEU A 287 -15.60 8.19 -4.94
N SER A 288 -16.52 8.21 -5.89
CA SER A 288 -17.47 7.12 -6.14
C SER A 288 -17.59 6.84 -7.64
N PRO A 289 -17.80 5.59 -8.06
CA PRO A 289 -17.82 4.38 -7.25
C PRO A 289 -16.43 3.82 -6.93
N VAL A 290 -16.35 2.87 -5.98
CA VAL A 290 -15.17 2.01 -5.80
C VAL A 290 -15.23 0.86 -6.80
N GLY A 291 -14.16 0.68 -7.56
CA GLY A 291 -14.00 -0.42 -8.51
C GLY A 291 -12.73 -1.24 -8.26
N LYS A 292 -12.57 -2.32 -9.01
CA LYS A 292 -11.35 -3.14 -9.01
C LYS A 292 -10.41 -2.65 -10.12
N PRO A 293 -9.09 -2.58 -9.89
CA PRO A 293 -8.13 -2.31 -10.97
C PRO A 293 -8.34 -3.30 -12.12
N LEU A 294 -8.33 -2.80 -13.36
CA LEU A 294 -8.45 -3.66 -14.51
C LEU A 294 -7.16 -4.47 -14.72
N SER A 295 -7.29 -5.78 -14.90
CA SER A 295 -6.17 -6.61 -15.32
C SER A 295 -5.74 -6.26 -16.73
N ARG A 296 -4.49 -6.55 -17.09
CA ARG A 296 -4.04 -6.36 -18.47
C ARG A 296 -4.96 -7.14 -19.42
N PRO A 297 -5.50 -6.51 -20.48
CA PRO A 297 -6.41 -7.17 -21.39
C PRO A 297 -5.69 -8.33 -22.10
N SER A 298 -6.38 -9.47 -22.19
CA SER A 298 -5.87 -10.71 -22.77
C SER A 298 -6.73 -11.20 -23.94
N THR A 299 -7.97 -10.72 -24.03
CA THR A 299 -8.92 -11.06 -25.08
C THR A 299 -9.16 -9.91 -26.02
N ARG A 300 -9.61 -10.23 -27.22
CA ARG A 300 -9.99 -9.23 -28.23
C ARG A 300 -11.09 -8.29 -27.75
N GLN A 301 -12.08 -8.83 -27.03
CA GLN A 301 -13.20 -8.04 -26.50
C GLN A 301 -12.75 -7.03 -25.43
N GLU A 302 -11.82 -7.40 -24.55
CA GLU A 302 -11.28 -6.48 -23.53
C GLU A 302 -10.53 -5.31 -24.17
N VAL A 303 -9.70 -5.58 -25.18
CA VAL A 303 -8.96 -4.54 -25.92
C VAL A 303 -9.94 -3.59 -26.62
N ARG A 304 -10.95 -4.13 -27.32
CA ARG A 304 -11.98 -3.30 -27.98
C ARG A 304 -12.78 -2.47 -26.98
N SER A 305 -13.11 -3.03 -25.81
CA SER A 305 -13.83 -2.30 -24.76
C SER A 305 -13.03 -1.12 -24.22
N LEU A 306 -11.71 -1.29 -24.04
CA LEU A 306 -10.81 -0.21 -23.60
C LEU A 306 -10.69 0.91 -24.64
N PHE A 307 -10.50 0.57 -25.91
CA PHE A 307 -10.48 1.57 -26.98
C PHE A 307 -11.86 2.23 -27.13
N GLY A 308 -12.96 1.46 -27.05
CA GLY A 308 -14.31 1.99 -27.05
C GLY A 308 -14.53 3.02 -25.94
N LEU A 309 -14.06 2.74 -24.72
CA LEU A 309 -14.11 3.67 -23.58
C LEU A 309 -13.31 4.97 -23.87
N LEU A 310 -12.13 4.86 -24.49
CA LEU A 310 -11.34 6.03 -24.89
C LEU A 310 -12.05 6.87 -25.96
N TRP A 311 -12.62 6.22 -26.99
CA TRP A 311 -13.39 6.92 -28.02
C TRP A 311 -14.59 7.65 -27.44
N GLN A 312 -15.33 7.04 -26.51
CA GLN A 312 -16.47 7.69 -25.86
C GLN A 312 -16.04 8.95 -25.11
N LEU A 313 -14.88 8.95 -24.44
CA LEU A 313 -14.34 10.15 -23.81
C LEU A 313 -14.01 11.25 -24.84
N HIS A 314 -13.33 10.87 -25.92
CA HIS A 314 -13.01 11.77 -27.04
C HIS A 314 -14.24 12.33 -27.77
N ALA A 315 -15.32 11.56 -27.83
CA ALA A 315 -16.60 11.96 -28.42
C ALA A 315 -17.33 12.98 -27.53
N ASN A 316 -17.10 12.95 -26.22
CA ASN A 316 -17.56 13.97 -25.26
C ASN A 316 -16.62 15.19 -25.20
N GLY A 317 -15.67 15.32 -26.13
CA GLY A 317 -14.79 16.49 -26.22
C GLY A 317 -13.68 16.54 -25.16
N LEU A 318 -13.40 15.42 -24.49
CA LEU A 318 -12.34 15.33 -23.48
C LEU A 318 -11.24 14.37 -23.94
N VAL A 319 -10.01 14.66 -23.56
CA VAL A 319 -8.87 13.71 -23.58
C VAL A 319 -8.45 13.43 -22.14
N HIS A 320 -8.00 12.22 -21.87
CA HIS A 320 -7.54 11.80 -20.55
C HIS A 320 -6.14 12.36 -20.23
N GLY A 321 -5.25 12.42 -21.23
CA GLY A 321 -3.86 12.86 -21.07
C GLY A 321 -2.89 11.78 -20.56
N ASP A 322 -3.40 10.74 -19.90
CA ASP A 322 -2.63 9.57 -19.48
C ASP A 322 -3.48 8.27 -19.45
N PRO A 323 -4.17 7.91 -20.57
CA PRO A 323 -5.05 6.75 -20.59
C PRO A 323 -4.23 5.46 -20.62
N ARG A 324 -3.93 4.93 -19.44
CA ARG A 324 -3.22 3.66 -19.26
C ARG A 324 -4.17 2.63 -18.64
N VAL A 325 -3.91 1.34 -18.88
CA VAL A 325 -4.70 0.25 -18.28
C VAL A 325 -4.81 0.38 -16.75
N PRO A 326 -3.76 0.76 -16.00
CA PRO A 326 -3.85 1.00 -14.55
C PRO A 326 -4.78 2.15 -14.15
N ASN A 327 -5.12 3.06 -15.07
CA ASN A 327 -6.04 4.18 -14.84
C ASN A 327 -7.50 3.82 -15.20
N VAL A 328 -7.81 2.52 -15.31
CA VAL A 328 -9.17 2.00 -15.51
C VAL A 328 -9.56 1.09 -14.35
N ILE A 329 -10.77 1.31 -13.83
CA ILE A 329 -11.40 0.42 -12.85
C ILE A 329 -12.64 -0.24 -13.44
N LEU A 330 -12.91 -1.46 -12.99
CA LEU A 330 -14.15 -2.19 -13.24
C LEU A 330 -15.09 -2.03 -12.04
N HIS A 331 -16.29 -1.48 -12.28
CA HIS A 331 -17.37 -1.38 -11.30
C HIS A 331 -18.63 -2.04 -11.86
N GLY A 332 -18.97 -3.22 -11.32
CA GLY A 332 -19.97 -4.09 -11.95
C GLY A 332 -19.47 -4.54 -13.32
N GLU A 333 -20.22 -4.20 -14.37
CA GLU A 333 -19.85 -4.45 -15.78
C GLU A 333 -19.27 -3.20 -16.46
N ASN A 334 -19.21 -2.07 -15.76
CA ASN A 334 -18.80 -0.79 -16.33
C ASN A 334 -17.31 -0.53 -16.12
N LEU A 335 -16.64 -0.09 -17.18
CA LEU A 335 -15.28 0.43 -17.13
C LEU A 335 -15.33 1.94 -16.88
N LEU A 336 -14.51 2.44 -15.97
CA LEU A 336 -14.43 3.86 -15.63
C LEU A 336 -12.97 4.33 -15.60
N TRP A 337 -12.74 5.52 -16.13
CA TRP A 337 -11.46 6.23 -16.01
C TRP A 337 -11.29 6.84 -14.61
N ILE A 338 -10.05 6.79 -14.12
CA ILE A 338 -9.57 7.45 -12.90
C ILE A 338 -8.29 8.24 -13.21
N ASP A 339 -7.83 9.07 -12.27
CA ASP A 339 -6.59 9.85 -12.41
C ASP A 339 -6.63 10.87 -13.57
N LEU A 340 -7.66 11.71 -13.59
CA LEU A 340 -7.90 12.73 -14.63
C LEU A 340 -7.09 14.03 -14.42
N VAL A 341 -5.95 13.96 -13.74
CA VAL A 341 -5.12 15.15 -13.46
C VAL A 341 -4.75 15.88 -14.75
N GLU A 342 -4.47 15.14 -15.82
CA GLU A 342 -4.01 15.66 -17.11
C GLU A 342 -5.16 15.84 -18.13
N VAL A 343 -6.42 15.88 -17.68
CA VAL A 343 -7.57 16.04 -18.60
C VAL A 343 -7.52 17.38 -19.32
N MET A 344 -7.85 17.38 -20.61
CA MET A 344 -7.89 18.58 -21.44
C MET A 344 -9.06 18.54 -22.43
N GLU A 345 -9.37 19.68 -23.04
CA GLU A 345 -10.28 19.74 -24.18
C GLU A 345 -9.65 19.01 -25.38
N ALA A 346 -10.47 18.20 -26.05
CA ALA A 346 -9.98 17.29 -27.07
C ALA A 346 -9.61 18.02 -28.36
N SER A 347 -8.37 17.83 -28.81
CA SER A 347 -7.89 18.20 -30.15
C SER A 347 -7.36 16.95 -30.88
N SER A 348 -7.23 17.00 -32.20
CA SER A 348 -6.67 15.88 -32.99
C SER A 348 -5.31 15.42 -32.44
N THR A 349 -4.42 16.36 -32.13
CA THR A 349 -3.10 16.06 -31.57
C THR A 349 -3.18 15.36 -30.22
N LEU A 350 -4.08 15.80 -29.33
CA LEU A 350 -4.22 15.19 -28.01
C LEU A 350 -4.88 13.80 -28.08
N LYS A 351 -5.88 13.62 -28.97
CA LYS A 351 -6.49 12.31 -29.23
C LYS A 351 -5.48 11.30 -29.76
N ARG A 352 -4.53 11.75 -30.58
CA ARG A 352 -3.39 10.94 -31.04
C ARG A 352 -2.55 10.44 -29.87
N PHE A 353 -2.15 11.34 -28.97
CA PHE A 353 -1.33 10.97 -27.82
C PHE A 353 -2.04 9.99 -26.89
N ASP A 354 -3.32 10.21 -26.61
CA ASP A 354 -4.12 9.30 -25.80
C ASP A 354 -4.18 7.89 -26.41
N ALA A 355 -4.49 7.78 -27.71
CA ALA A 355 -4.52 6.49 -28.40
C ALA A 355 -3.14 5.79 -28.41
N GLU A 356 -2.05 6.55 -28.54
CA GLU A 356 -0.69 6.01 -28.45
C GLU A 356 -0.34 5.51 -27.04
N ILE A 357 -0.64 6.30 -26.00
CA ILE A 357 -0.38 5.93 -24.59
C ILE A 357 -1.13 4.64 -24.24
N LEU A 358 -2.42 4.54 -24.60
CA LEU A 358 -3.22 3.35 -24.35
C LEU A 358 -2.66 2.14 -25.10
N THR A 359 -2.31 2.31 -26.38
CA THR A 359 -1.68 1.26 -27.21
C THR A 359 -0.42 0.71 -26.55
N ARG A 360 0.48 1.61 -26.11
CA ARG A 360 1.72 1.24 -25.42
C ARG A 360 1.45 0.55 -24.09
N SER A 361 0.48 1.05 -23.32
CA SER A 361 0.09 0.45 -22.05
C SER A 361 -0.42 -0.98 -22.22
N ILE A 362 -1.23 -1.24 -23.25
CA ILE A 362 -1.78 -2.56 -23.54
C ILE A 362 -0.66 -3.51 -24.02
N LEU A 363 0.25 -3.05 -24.87
CA LEU A 363 1.37 -3.85 -25.40
C LEU A 363 2.55 -3.98 -24.43
N SER A 364 2.55 -3.25 -23.31
CA SER A 364 3.69 -3.13 -22.39
C SER A 364 4.99 -2.69 -23.09
N VAL A 365 4.85 -1.73 -24.00
CA VAL A 365 5.98 -1.08 -24.68
C VAL A 365 6.31 0.20 -23.93
N SER A 366 7.61 0.44 -23.67
CA SER A 366 8.04 1.66 -22.99
C SER A 366 7.75 2.91 -23.85
N ARG A 367 7.71 4.09 -23.21
CA ARG A 367 7.51 5.37 -23.93
C ARG A 367 8.59 5.64 -24.99
N THR A 368 9.82 5.18 -24.76
CA THR A 368 10.94 5.33 -25.71
C THR A 368 11.08 4.17 -26.69
N GLY A 369 10.28 3.11 -26.53
CA GLY A 369 10.27 1.97 -27.44
C GLY A 369 9.69 2.34 -28.81
N VAL A 370 10.21 1.73 -29.86
CA VAL A 370 9.67 1.92 -31.22
C VAL A 370 8.32 1.20 -31.32
N LEU A 371 7.28 1.93 -31.69
CA LEU A 371 5.97 1.34 -31.99
C LEU A 371 5.95 0.87 -33.45
N ASP A 372 5.23 -0.21 -33.73
CA ASP A 372 5.07 -0.72 -35.10
C ASP A 372 4.51 0.36 -36.03
N GLN A 373 5.11 0.51 -37.21
CA GLN A 373 4.73 1.57 -38.15
C GLN A 373 3.26 1.50 -38.57
N THR A 374 2.69 0.29 -38.65
CA THR A 374 1.27 0.08 -38.97
C THR A 374 0.38 0.65 -37.87
N LEU A 375 0.75 0.45 -36.59
CA LEU A 375 0.01 1.02 -35.46
C LEU A 375 0.10 2.55 -35.48
N VAL A 376 1.29 3.09 -35.74
CA VAL A 376 1.50 4.56 -35.84
C VAL A 376 0.57 5.17 -36.90
N GLN A 377 0.51 4.56 -38.08
CA GLN A 377 -0.38 4.99 -39.17
C GLN A 377 -1.86 4.92 -38.80
N LEU A 378 -2.32 3.83 -38.17
CA LEU A 378 -3.71 3.70 -37.74
C LEU A 378 -4.08 4.73 -36.67
N ILE A 379 -3.15 5.04 -35.75
CA ILE A 379 -3.33 6.09 -34.75
C ILE A 379 -3.37 7.47 -35.42
N ASP A 380 -2.55 7.71 -36.46
CA ASP A 380 -2.60 8.96 -37.26
C ASP A 380 -3.98 9.12 -37.92
N GLU A 381 -4.46 8.08 -38.59
CA GLU A 381 -5.79 8.06 -39.23
C GLU A 381 -6.92 8.34 -38.22
N TYR A 382 -6.84 7.75 -37.03
CA TYR A 382 -7.79 8.03 -35.95
C TYR A 382 -7.73 9.49 -35.49
N SER A 383 -6.54 10.09 -35.40
CA SER A 383 -6.38 11.47 -34.95
C SER A 383 -6.96 12.50 -35.94
N GLU A 384 -6.88 12.21 -37.24
CA GLU A 384 -7.48 13.02 -38.30
C GLU A 384 -9.01 12.86 -38.32
N ARG A 385 -9.51 11.65 -38.06
CA ARG A 385 -10.94 11.31 -38.05
C ARG A 385 -11.26 10.38 -36.87
N ALA A 386 -11.63 10.97 -35.74
CA ALA A 386 -11.86 10.25 -34.48
C ALA A 386 -13.21 9.51 -34.43
N THR A 387 -13.42 8.57 -35.35
CA THR A 387 -14.61 7.69 -35.40
C THR A 387 -14.37 6.42 -34.59
N GLY A 388 -15.46 5.76 -34.18
CA GLY A 388 -15.38 4.45 -33.52
C GLY A 388 -14.75 3.38 -34.42
N GLU A 389 -15.05 3.41 -35.71
CA GLU A 389 -14.48 2.48 -36.71
C GLU A 389 -12.95 2.60 -36.82
N ASN A 390 -12.42 3.84 -36.84
CA ASN A 390 -10.98 4.04 -36.92
C ASN A 390 -10.27 3.56 -35.65
N LEU A 391 -10.88 3.77 -34.47
CA LEU A 391 -10.29 3.27 -33.23
C LEU A 391 -10.41 1.75 -33.10
N ASP A 392 -11.48 1.16 -33.62
CA ASP A 392 -11.63 -0.31 -33.72
C ASP A 392 -10.53 -0.93 -34.59
N ARG A 393 -10.10 -0.25 -35.68
CA ARG A 393 -8.95 -0.69 -36.49
C ARG A 393 -7.65 -0.67 -35.69
N VAL A 394 -7.43 0.35 -34.84
CA VAL A 394 -6.29 0.38 -33.91
C VAL A 394 -6.38 -0.79 -32.92
N ALA A 395 -7.54 -0.97 -32.29
CA ALA A 395 -7.77 -2.07 -31.34
C ALA A 395 -7.49 -3.43 -31.96
N GLU A 396 -7.90 -3.63 -33.21
CA GLU A 396 -7.69 -4.87 -33.95
C GLU A 396 -6.21 -5.16 -34.22
N ALA A 397 -5.46 -4.15 -34.66
CA ALA A 397 -4.02 -4.28 -34.86
C ALA A 397 -3.28 -4.56 -33.53
N VAL A 398 -3.73 -3.98 -32.42
CA VAL A 398 -3.21 -4.27 -31.07
C VAL A 398 -3.50 -5.72 -30.67
N CYS A 399 -4.70 -6.25 -30.94
CA CYS A 399 -5.05 -7.64 -30.66
C CYS A 399 -4.14 -8.63 -31.41
N GLN A 400 -3.87 -8.35 -32.68
CA GLN A 400 -2.97 -9.17 -33.50
C GLN A 400 -1.55 -9.20 -32.93
N LYS A 401 -1.05 -8.07 -32.42
CA LYS A 401 0.28 -7.98 -31.80
C LYS A 401 0.34 -8.65 -30.41
N LEU A 402 -0.76 -8.63 -29.66
CA LEU A 402 -0.86 -9.35 -28.38
C LEU A 402 -0.93 -10.87 -28.53
N GLY A 403 -1.35 -11.37 -29.70
CA GLY A 403 -1.77 -12.76 -29.84
C GLY A 403 -3.04 -13.06 -29.03
N ALA A 404 -3.90 -12.07 -28.85
CA ALA A 404 -5.11 -12.19 -28.04
C ALA A 404 -6.03 -13.28 -28.61
N SER A 405 -6.52 -14.16 -27.72
CA SER A 405 -7.52 -15.18 -28.06
C SER A 405 -8.85 -14.53 -28.43
N THR A 406 -9.64 -15.29 -29.19
CA THR A 406 -10.94 -14.85 -29.72
C THR A 406 -11.90 -14.40 -28.65
#